data_AF-A0A966HPC9-F1
#
_entry.id   AF-A0A966HPC9-F1
#
_cell.length_a   1.000
_cell.length_b   1.000
_cell.length_c   1.000
_cell.angle_alpha   90.00
_cell.angle_beta   90.00
_cell.angle_gamma   90.00
#
_symmetry.space_group_name_H-M   'P 1'
#
loop_
_entity.id
_entity.type
_entity.pdbx_description
1 polymer ?
#
loop_
_entity_poly.entity_id
_entity_poly.type
_entity_poly.pdbx_seq_one_letter_code
_entity_poly.pdbx_strand_id
1 'polypeptide(L)'
;LDLKYSSNKSSIEISDINSDITFDKGNLRRFDLTGNLFNLPFESTFQGSRNKDKSIGRLSIKSNDLKFYFDADLTDINFLKNEFLGNAKIRFANTLSTIGLNNLTLQFNFDLKDEHVDLKNILVNSFLYKGEGSAKIDFKPRLAFFSEFNFIDTNFKKLSNSNLKDYLVHNKLFNIHEDFYGVFKLNFKNMVTNHNLFSDANAIIIVEGGDVNIKELNLISKFNDLLKINGRFITQNRETIFFFNSQIDLVNIKNFYKNTNGAREKIALLPNAGFSGKMKGDLNMKKGRVVVNEIIGNSNKKFNKNNLNIVQEEFNLRLNKDILNVLDPRIYSFLF
;
A
#
# COMPACT_ATOMS: atom_id res chain seq x y z
N LEU A 1 30.50 -2.31 -12.11
CA LEU A 1 29.73 -2.03 -13.34
C LEU A 1 30.74 -1.69 -14.41
N ASP A 2 31.25 -2.70 -15.12
CA ASP A 2 32.24 -2.49 -16.18
C ASP A 2 31.52 -2.25 -17.50
N LEU A 3 31.88 -1.17 -18.18
CA LEU A 3 31.33 -0.79 -19.48
C LEU A 3 32.36 -1.09 -20.56
N LYS A 4 32.04 -1.97 -21.51
CA LYS A 4 32.86 -2.21 -22.71
C LYS A 4 32.19 -1.58 -23.92
N TYR A 5 32.89 -0.65 -24.58
CA TYR A 5 32.43 -0.06 -25.83
C TYR A 5 33.04 -0.80 -27.03
N SER A 6 32.20 -1.26 -27.95
CA SER A 6 32.61 -1.86 -29.23
C SER A 6 32.32 -0.89 -30.38
N SER A 7 33.35 -0.16 -30.81
CA SER A 7 33.29 0.79 -31.94
C SER A 7 32.76 0.17 -33.23
N ASN A 8 33.03 -1.12 -33.45
CA ASN A 8 32.68 -1.81 -34.70
C ASN A 8 31.20 -2.20 -34.76
N LYS A 9 30.53 -2.28 -33.61
CA LYS A 9 29.10 -2.63 -33.49
C LYS A 9 28.24 -1.42 -33.10
N SER A 10 28.85 -0.27 -32.84
CA SER A 10 28.19 0.89 -32.22
C SER A 10 27.40 0.51 -30.97
N SER A 11 27.94 -0.39 -30.15
CA SER A 11 27.26 -0.96 -28.98
C SER A 11 28.10 -0.84 -27.70
N ILE A 12 27.41 -0.75 -26.56
CA ILE A 12 27.98 -0.80 -25.22
C ILE A 12 27.49 -2.09 -24.57
N GLU A 13 28.43 -2.85 -24.02
CA GLU A 13 28.18 -4.06 -23.23
C GLU A 13 28.41 -3.73 -21.74
N ILE A 14 27.48 -4.14 -20.88
CA ILE A 14 27.54 -3.92 -19.43
C ILE A 14 27.77 -5.27 -18.75
N SER A 15 28.86 -5.41 -17.98
CA SER A 15 29.35 -6.72 -17.47
C SER A 15 28.34 -7.59 -16.71
N ASP A 16 27.28 -6.99 -16.15
CA ASP A 16 26.25 -7.68 -15.34
C ASP A 16 24.88 -7.80 -16.05
N ILE A 17 24.77 -7.28 -17.28
CA ILE A 17 23.52 -7.22 -18.06
C ILE A 17 23.86 -7.50 -19.52
N ASN A 18 23.36 -8.60 -20.08
CA ASN A 18 23.46 -8.87 -21.50
C ASN A 18 22.68 -7.77 -22.26
N SER A 19 23.40 -6.96 -23.02
CA SER A 19 22.86 -5.74 -23.61
C SER A 19 23.21 -5.58 -25.09
N ASP A 20 22.19 -5.34 -25.91
CA ASP A 20 22.34 -4.82 -27.26
C ASP A 20 21.88 -3.36 -27.27
N ILE A 21 22.82 -2.41 -27.30
CA ILE A 21 22.54 -0.97 -27.30
C ILE A 21 22.91 -0.39 -28.66
N THR A 22 21.97 0.26 -29.35
CA THR A 22 22.16 0.86 -30.68
C THR A 22 22.04 2.38 -30.64
N PHE A 23 23.07 3.07 -31.14
CA PHE A 23 23.09 4.52 -31.30
C PHE A 23 22.96 4.93 -32.78
N ASP A 24 22.30 6.06 -33.05
CA ASP A 24 22.25 6.73 -34.36
C ASP A 24 22.67 8.19 -34.21
N LYS A 25 23.78 8.58 -34.86
CA LYS A 25 24.37 9.93 -34.80
C LYS A 25 24.45 10.49 -33.38
N GLY A 26 24.88 9.65 -32.42
CA GLY A 26 25.03 10.01 -31.01
C GLY A 26 23.75 9.94 -30.16
N ASN A 27 22.59 9.63 -30.75
CA ASN A 27 21.33 9.46 -30.01
C ASN A 27 21.03 7.97 -29.79
N LEU A 28 20.57 7.60 -28.60
CA LEU A 28 20.08 6.25 -28.32
C LEU A 28 18.82 5.96 -29.16
N ARG A 29 18.88 4.98 -30.05
CA ARG A 29 17.77 4.60 -30.94
C ARG A 29 17.03 3.37 -30.43
N ARG A 30 17.75 2.38 -29.91
CA ARG A 30 17.18 1.16 -29.35
C ARG A 30 18.11 0.58 -28.30
N PHE A 31 17.56 -0.06 -27.28
CA PHE A 31 18.29 -1.09 -26.56
C PHE A 31 17.40 -2.28 -26.26
N ASP A 32 18.00 -3.45 -26.15
CA ASP A 32 17.42 -4.63 -25.52
C ASP A 32 18.39 -5.08 -24.42
N LEU A 33 17.88 -5.18 -23.20
CA LEU A 33 18.62 -5.55 -22.00
C LEU A 33 18.00 -6.81 -21.41
N THR A 34 18.83 -7.76 -21.04
CA THR A 34 18.44 -8.89 -20.19
C THR A 34 19.40 -8.97 -19.02
N GLY A 35 18.88 -9.02 -17.81
CA GLY A 35 19.71 -8.96 -16.61
C GLY A 35 18.94 -9.34 -15.37
N ASN A 36 19.59 -9.18 -14.22
CA ASN A 36 19.00 -9.44 -12.91
C ASN A 36 18.98 -8.15 -12.09
N LEU A 37 17.82 -7.77 -11.57
CA LEU A 37 17.68 -6.72 -10.56
C LEU A 37 17.44 -7.41 -9.21
N PHE A 38 18.40 -7.39 -8.28
CA PHE A 38 18.28 -8.12 -7.00
C PHE A 38 17.96 -9.62 -7.15
N ASN A 39 18.69 -10.32 -8.03
CA ASN A 39 18.43 -11.73 -8.38
C ASN A 39 17.08 -12.02 -9.05
N LEU A 40 16.37 -10.98 -9.51
CA LEU A 40 15.11 -11.13 -10.25
C LEU A 40 15.38 -10.85 -11.74
N PRO A 41 15.26 -11.87 -12.60
CA PRO A 41 15.41 -11.71 -14.03
C PRO A 41 14.44 -10.69 -14.59
N PHE A 42 14.94 -9.80 -15.44
CA PHE A 42 14.13 -8.87 -16.22
C PHE A 42 14.61 -8.80 -17.68
N GLU A 43 13.67 -8.50 -18.55
CA GLU A 43 13.87 -8.10 -19.94
C GLU A 43 13.44 -6.64 -20.05
N SER A 44 14.26 -5.80 -20.69
CA SER A 44 13.90 -4.42 -20.99
C SER A 44 14.19 -4.09 -22.43
N THR A 45 13.24 -3.44 -23.09
CA THR A 45 13.38 -3.00 -24.47
C THR A 45 13.07 -1.50 -24.54
N PHE A 46 13.87 -0.76 -25.28
CA PHE A 46 13.63 0.66 -25.55
C PHE A 46 13.66 0.91 -27.04
N GLN A 47 12.71 1.71 -27.52
CA GLN A 47 12.70 2.19 -28.90
C GLN A 47 12.45 3.70 -28.94
N GLY A 48 13.45 4.44 -29.42
CA GLY A 48 13.39 5.88 -29.66
C GLY A 48 13.02 6.23 -31.09
N SER A 49 12.27 7.31 -31.27
CA SER A 49 11.94 7.91 -32.57
C SER A 49 11.84 9.44 -32.46
N ARG A 50 11.94 10.15 -33.58
CA ARG A 50 11.62 11.59 -33.67
C ARG A 50 10.34 11.78 -34.47
N ASN A 51 9.42 12.59 -33.94
CA ASN A 51 8.20 13.01 -34.64
C ASN A 51 8.03 14.53 -34.49
N LYS A 52 8.07 15.28 -35.60
CA LYS A 52 7.85 16.74 -35.65
C LYS A 52 8.55 17.49 -34.50
N ASP A 53 9.88 17.33 -34.43
CA ASP A 53 10.78 17.92 -33.42
C ASP A 53 10.68 17.41 -31.99
N LYS A 54 9.80 16.44 -31.70
CA LYS A 54 9.72 15.77 -30.41
C LYS A 54 10.43 14.41 -30.43
N SER A 55 11.25 14.16 -29.43
CA SER A 55 11.80 12.82 -29.14
C SER A 55 10.75 12.01 -28.39
N ILE A 56 10.39 10.85 -28.94
CA ILE A 56 9.45 9.92 -28.35
C ILE A 56 10.19 8.61 -28.08
N GLY A 57 10.02 8.05 -26.89
CA GLY A 57 10.60 6.76 -26.52
C GLY A 57 9.53 5.81 -26.02
N ARG A 58 9.65 4.54 -26.36
CA ARG A 58 8.87 3.46 -25.74
C ARG A 58 9.80 2.57 -24.96
N LEU A 59 9.63 2.52 -23.65
CA LEU A 59 10.35 1.62 -22.75
C LEU A 59 9.38 0.51 -22.31
N SER A 60 9.73 -0.74 -22.55
CA SER A 60 9.06 -1.88 -21.94
C SER A 60 10.03 -2.56 -20.97
N ILE A 61 9.54 -2.93 -19.79
CA ILE A 61 10.26 -3.77 -18.84
C ILE A 61 9.32 -4.88 -18.43
N LYS A 62 9.81 -6.10 -18.50
CA LYS A 62 9.07 -7.29 -18.12
C LYS A 62 9.92 -8.13 -17.18
N SER A 63 9.31 -8.64 -16.14
CA SER A 63 9.90 -9.72 -15.34
C SER A 63 8.83 -10.77 -15.10
N ASN A 64 9.09 -12.00 -15.55
CA ASN A 64 8.16 -13.12 -15.34
C ASN A 64 8.12 -13.52 -13.86
N ASP A 65 9.24 -13.41 -13.15
CA ASP A 65 9.34 -13.80 -11.75
C ASP A 65 8.66 -12.76 -10.84
N LEU A 66 8.84 -11.47 -11.14
CA LEU A 66 8.06 -10.38 -10.54
C LEU A 66 6.66 -10.25 -11.13
N LYS A 67 6.33 -11.04 -12.15
CA LYS A 67 5.04 -11.01 -12.85
C LYS A 67 4.58 -9.58 -13.17
N PHE A 68 5.51 -8.81 -13.69
CA PHE A 68 5.45 -7.36 -13.81
C PHE A 68 5.67 -6.97 -15.27
N TYR A 69 4.86 -6.04 -15.74
CA TYR A 69 4.99 -5.40 -17.05
C TYR A 69 4.91 -3.90 -16.85
N PHE A 70 5.91 -3.17 -17.33
CA PHE A 70 5.97 -1.73 -17.32
C PHE A 70 6.15 -1.26 -18.76
N ASP A 71 5.20 -0.51 -19.26
CA ASP A 71 5.32 0.13 -20.57
C ASP A 71 5.25 1.64 -20.37
N ALA A 72 6.29 2.38 -20.78
CA ALA A 72 6.30 3.83 -20.75
C ALA A 72 6.37 4.40 -22.17
N ASP A 73 5.39 5.24 -22.51
CA ASP A 73 5.45 6.18 -23.61
C ASP A 73 6.05 7.48 -23.06
N LEU A 74 7.33 7.72 -23.36
CA LEU A 74 8.06 8.92 -23.00
C LEU A 74 7.90 9.95 -24.13
N THR A 75 7.39 11.12 -23.81
CA THR A 75 7.18 12.24 -24.73
C THR A 75 8.01 13.42 -24.26
N ASP A 76 8.84 14.01 -25.11
CA ASP A 76 9.75 15.10 -24.74
C ASP A 76 10.88 14.61 -23.80
N ILE A 77 11.76 13.78 -24.36
CA ILE A 77 12.98 13.30 -23.68
C ILE A 77 14.12 14.30 -23.87
N ASN A 78 14.65 14.85 -22.77
CA ASN A 78 15.86 15.65 -22.78
C ASN A 78 16.98 15.02 -21.94
N PHE A 79 17.78 14.16 -22.57
CA PHE A 79 18.92 13.50 -21.92
C PHE A 79 20.01 14.46 -21.42
N LEU A 80 20.10 15.68 -21.95
CA LEU A 80 21.11 16.67 -21.50
C LEU A 80 20.69 17.37 -20.22
N LYS A 81 19.39 17.55 -20.01
CA LYS A 81 18.82 18.17 -18.81
C LYS A 81 18.28 17.15 -17.80
N ASN A 82 18.35 15.86 -18.11
CA ASN A 82 17.76 14.80 -17.30
C ASN A 82 16.25 14.98 -17.02
N GLU A 83 15.55 15.63 -17.95
CA GLU A 83 14.12 15.91 -17.88
C GLU A 83 13.35 14.96 -18.80
N PHE A 84 12.33 14.30 -18.25
CA PHE A 84 11.52 13.33 -18.98
C PHE A 84 10.05 13.49 -18.61
N LEU A 85 9.22 13.72 -19.63
CA LEU A 85 7.77 13.67 -19.50
C LEU A 85 7.27 12.36 -20.13
N GLY A 86 6.27 11.72 -19.51
CA GLY A 86 5.73 10.49 -20.08
C GLY A 86 4.50 9.96 -19.37
N ASN A 87 3.94 8.93 -19.99
CA ASN A 87 2.89 8.10 -19.42
C ASN A 87 3.43 6.68 -19.34
N ALA A 88 3.42 6.07 -18.16
CA ALA A 88 3.65 4.63 -18.03
C ALA A 88 2.39 3.90 -17.62
N LYS A 89 2.27 2.68 -18.10
CA LYS A 89 1.30 1.71 -17.67
C LYS A 89 2.06 0.55 -17.04
N ILE A 90 1.87 0.41 -15.75
CA ILE A 90 2.28 -0.76 -15.00
C ILE A 90 1.13 -1.75 -14.99
N ARG A 91 1.39 -2.98 -15.38
CA ARG A 91 0.45 -4.10 -15.30
C ARG A 91 1.07 -5.16 -14.42
N PHE A 92 0.33 -5.54 -13.39
CA PHE A 92 0.69 -6.65 -12.54
C PHE A 92 -0.03 -7.87 -13.09
N ALA A 93 0.64 -9.02 -13.21
CA ALA A 93 -0.10 -10.24 -13.48
C ALA A 93 -1.02 -10.50 -12.30
N ASN A 94 -2.21 -11.06 -12.56
CA ASN A 94 -3.26 -11.33 -11.56
C ASN A 94 -2.80 -12.07 -10.28
N THR A 95 -1.58 -12.60 -10.26
CA THR A 95 -0.97 -13.31 -9.14
C THR A 95 0.04 -12.49 -8.34
N LEU A 96 0.54 -11.34 -8.83
CA LEU A 96 1.15 -10.31 -7.98
C LEU A 96 0.01 -9.50 -7.36
N SER A 97 -0.64 -10.24 -6.50
CA SER A 97 -1.90 -9.93 -5.90
C SER A 97 -1.60 -8.81 -4.88
N THR A 98 -1.75 -7.57 -5.30
CA THR A 98 -1.88 -6.41 -4.43
C THR A 98 -3.36 -6.10 -4.35
N ILE A 99 -3.85 -5.60 -3.21
CA ILE A 99 -5.29 -5.35 -3.02
C ILE A 99 -5.75 -4.30 -4.04
N GLY A 100 -6.36 -4.76 -5.14
CA GLY A 100 -6.97 -3.89 -6.12
C GLY A 100 -6.17 -3.60 -7.40
N LEU A 101 -4.85 -3.81 -7.46
CA LEU A 101 -4.04 -3.28 -8.57
C LEU A 101 -3.79 -4.34 -9.64
N ASN A 102 -4.70 -4.46 -10.60
CA ASN A 102 -4.43 -5.25 -11.82
C ASN A 102 -3.65 -4.40 -12.83
N ASN A 103 -3.98 -3.12 -12.94
CA ASN A 103 -3.34 -2.15 -13.80
C ASN A 103 -3.16 -0.85 -13.03
N LEU A 104 -2.07 -0.14 -13.31
CA LEU A 104 -1.72 1.15 -12.75
C LEU A 104 -1.20 2.02 -13.90
N THR A 105 -1.96 3.03 -14.30
CA THR A 105 -1.56 3.96 -15.36
C THR A 105 -1.02 5.24 -14.72
N LEU A 106 0.29 5.38 -14.71
CA LEU A 106 1.03 6.54 -14.21
C LEU A 106 1.16 7.58 -15.32
N GLN A 107 0.74 8.81 -15.06
CA GLN A 107 1.26 9.97 -15.80
C GLN A 107 2.31 10.60 -14.91
N PHE A 108 3.49 10.91 -15.44
CA PHE A 108 4.53 11.52 -14.62
C PHE A 108 5.43 12.44 -15.41
N ASN A 109 5.92 13.44 -14.70
CA ASN A 109 7.11 14.19 -15.07
C ASN A 109 8.18 13.83 -14.04
N PHE A 110 9.36 13.43 -14.51
CA PHE A 110 10.49 13.20 -13.63
C PHE A 110 11.72 13.99 -14.04
N ASP A 111 12.38 14.50 -13.01
CA ASP A 111 13.63 15.24 -13.06
C ASP A 111 14.65 14.37 -12.32
N LEU A 112 15.58 13.79 -13.07
CA LEU A 112 16.65 12.99 -12.50
C LEU A 112 17.76 13.94 -12.02
N LYS A 113 17.81 14.11 -10.71
CA LYS A 113 18.91 14.80 -10.04
C LYS A 113 19.93 13.78 -9.56
N ASP A 114 21.13 14.24 -9.24
CA ASP A 114 22.26 13.39 -8.84
C ASP A 114 21.94 12.38 -7.71
N GLU A 115 20.91 12.65 -6.90
CA GLU A 115 20.58 11.84 -5.71
C GLU A 115 19.12 11.36 -5.63
N HIS A 116 18.22 11.87 -6.47
CA HIS A 116 16.80 11.48 -6.40
C HIS A 116 16.02 11.66 -7.72
N VAL A 117 14.86 11.03 -7.77
CA VAL A 117 13.83 11.16 -8.80
C VAL A 117 12.53 11.63 -8.16
N ASP A 118 12.00 12.75 -8.64
CA ASP A 118 10.66 13.22 -8.28
C ASP A 118 9.63 12.72 -9.32
N LEU A 119 8.55 12.09 -8.86
CA LEU A 119 7.42 11.64 -9.68
C LEU A 119 6.17 12.46 -9.32
N LYS A 120 5.74 13.35 -10.22
CA LYS A 120 4.57 14.22 -10.00
C LYS A 120 3.38 13.80 -10.85
N ASN A 121 2.17 14.13 -10.39
CA ASN A 121 0.90 13.92 -11.10
C ASN A 121 0.59 12.46 -11.42
N ILE A 122 1.00 11.54 -10.53
CA ILE A 122 0.72 10.12 -10.67
C ILE A 122 -0.79 9.92 -10.60
N LEU A 123 -1.40 9.51 -11.71
CA LEU A 123 -2.77 9.02 -11.70
C LEU A 123 -2.78 7.53 -11.31
N VAL A 124 -3.78 7.12 -10.53
CA VAL A 124 -3.98 5.73 -10.13
C VAL A 124 -5.40 5.33 -10.50
N ASN A 125 -5.53 4.20 -11.20
CA ASN A 125 -6.83 3.67 -11.60
C ASN A 125 -6.90 2.16 -11.37
N SER A 126 -7.65 1.75 -10.36
CA SER A 126 -7.90 0.37 -9.93
C SER A 126 -9.40 0.07 -9.95
N PHE A 127 -9.77 -1.21 -9.92
CA PHE A 127 -11.17 -1.60 -9.74
C PHE A 127 -11.75 -1.23 -8.35
N LEU A 128 -10.88 -1.02 -7.36
CA LEU A 128 -11.25 -0.62 -5.99
C LEU A 128 -11.21 0.90 -5.81
N TYR A 129 -10.18 1.56 -6.32
CA TYR A 129 -9.93 2.98 -6.06
C TYR A 129 -9.41 3.70 -7.30
N LYS A 130 -9.77 4.98 -7.40
CA LYS A 130 -9.21 5.92 -8.36
C LYS A 130 -8.67 7.10 -7.58
N GLY A 131 -7.52 7.62 -8.00
CA GLY A 131 -6.88 8.70 -7.28
C GLY A 131 -5.72 9.31 -8.02
N GLU A 132 -5.04 10.20 -7.34
CA GLU A 132 -3.84 10.88 -7.81
C GLU A 132 -2.82 11.00 -6.67
N GLY A 133 -1.57 11.26 -7.02
CA GLY A 133 -0.52 11.43 -6.02
C GLY A 133 0.83 11.81 -6.60
N SER A 134 1.82 11.68 -5.74
CA SER A 134 3.22 11.91 -6.08
C SER A 134 4.10 10.90 -5.35
N ALA A 135 5.30 10.70 -5.87
CA ALA A 135 6.31 9.92 -5.21
C ALA A 135 7.69 10.55 -5.40
N LYS A 136 8.63 10.18 -4.54
CA LYS A 136 10.04 10.53 -4.62
C LYS A 136 10.87 9.28 -4.35
N ILE A 137 11.90 9.08 -5.16
CA ILE A 137 12.84 7.98 -5.01
C ILE A 137 14.20 8.58 -4.71
N ASP A 138 14.71 8.38 -3.51
CA ASP A 138 16.07 8.79 -3.14
C ASP A 138 17.01 7.60 -3.32
N PHE A 139 18.15 7.83 -3.98
CA PHE A 139 19.14 6.78 -4.25
C PHE A 139 20.25 6.71 -3.20
N LYS A 140 20.43 7.77 -2.41
CA LYS A 140 21.48 7.89 -1.38
C LYS A 140 20.91 8.42 -0.06
N PRO A 141 21.46 8.00 1.09
CA PRO A 141 22.51 6.98 1.26
C PRO A 141 22.00 5.54 1.06
N ARG A 142 20.68 5.33 1.02
CA ARG A 142 20.01 4.06 0.72
C ARG A 142 18.81 4.32 -0.19
N LEU A 143 18.37 3.28 -0.91
CA LEU A 143 17.18 3.37 -1.76
C LEU A 143 15.93 3.61 -0.89
N ALA A 144 15.29 4.76 -1.07
CA ALA A 144 14.13 5.17 -0.29
C ALA A 144 12.97 5.62 -1.19
N PHE A 145 11.77 5.11 -0.92
CA PHE A 145 10.56 5.44 -1.66
C PHE A 145 9.57 6.21 -0.79
N PHE A 146 9.29 7.45 -1.13
CA PHE A 146 8.30 8.27 -0.44
C PHE A 146 7.11 8.49 -1.37
N SER A 147 5.89 8.29 -0.87
CA SER A 147 4.69 8.51 -1.69
C SER A 147 3.55 9.13 -0.89
N GLU A 148 2.73 9.88 -1.62
CA GLU A 148 1.49 10.45 -1.10
C GLU A 148 0.40 10.29 -2.17
N PHE A 149 -0.64 9.53 -1.82
CA PHE A 149 -1.76 9.25 -2.71
C PHE A 149 -3.09 9.64 -2.07
N ASN A 150 -3.95 10.24 -2.89
CA ASN A 150 -5.29 10.65 -2.54
C ASN A 150 -6.28 9.91 -3.43
N PHE A 151 -7.14 9.10 -2.82
CA PHE A 151 -8.16 8.31 -3.49
C PHE A 151 -9.55 8.82 -3.15
N ILE A 152 -10.45 8.77 -4.11
CA ILE A 152 -11.85 9.19 -3.97
C ILE A 152 -12.74 8.04 -4.42
N ASP A 153 -13.89 7.89 -3.75
CA ASP A 153 -14.94 6.90 -4.06
C ASP A 153 -14.42 5.45 -4.04
N THR A 154 -13.55 5.14 -3.09
CA THR A 154 -12.93 3.82 -2.96
C THR A 154 -13.95 2.78 -2.50
N ASN A 155 -14.17 1.74 -3.29
CA ASN A 155 -15.18 0.73 -3.01
C ASN A 155 -14.55 -0.58 -2.55
N PHE A 156 -14.27 -0.69 -1.25
CA PHE A 156 -13.74 -1.90 -0.63
C PHE A 156 -14.74 -3.07 -0.61
N LYS A 157 -16.06 -2.84 -0.78
CA LYS A 157 -17.03 -3.96 -0.93
C LYS A 157 -16.77 -4.82 -2.17
N LYS A 158 -16.11 -4.27 -3.20
CA LYS A 158 -15.73 -5.03 -4.40
C LYS A 158 -14.61 -6.04 -4.13
N LEU A 159 -13.92 -5.96 -3.00
CA LEU A 159 -12.90 -6.92 -2.62
C LEU A 159 -13.57 -8.16 -2.02
N SER A 160 -13.38 -9.33 -2.64
CA SER A 160 -13.93 -10.57 -2.11
C SER A 160 -13.23 -10.99 -0.82
N ASN A 161 -13.97 -11.69 0.04
CA ASN A 161 -13.43 -12.22 1.28
C ASN A 161 -12.31 -13.24 1.06
N SER A 162 -12.41 -14.05 -0.01
CA SER A 162 -11.35 -14.99 -0.38
C SER A 162 -10.03 -14.28 -0.71
N ASN A 163 -10.10 -13.21 -1.50
CA ASN A 163 -8.92 -12.45 -1.90
C ASN A 163 -8.28 -11.78 -0.70
N LEU A 164 -9.07 -11.15 0.17
CA LEU A 164 -8.56 -10.48 1.36
C LEU A 164 -7.95 -11.47 2.37
N LYS A 165 -8.52 -12.68 2.52
CA LYS A 165 -7.92 -13.77 3.30
C LYS A 165 -6.57 -14.17 2.73
N ASP A 166 -6.45 -14.33 1.42
CA ASP A 166 -5.17 -14.68 0.80
C ASP A 166 -4.10 -13.60 0.98
N TYR A 167 -4.50 -12.32 0.99
CA TYR A 167 -3.59 -11.21 1.25
C TYR A 167 -3.08 -11.15 2.68
N LEU A 168 -4.00 -11.26 3.65
CA LEU A 168 -3.70 -11.07 5.07
C LEU A 168 -3.11 -12.33 5.73
N VAL A 169 -3.58 -13.52 5.35
CA VAL A 169 -3.22 -14.79 6.02
C VAL A 169 -1.99 -15.44 5.38
N HIS A 170 -1.85 -15.37 4.06
CA HIS A 170 -0.70 -15.94 3.35
C HIS A 170 0.47 -14.96 3.19
N ASN A 171 0.43 -13.83 3.91
CA ASN A 171 1.50 -12.84 4.02
C ASN A 171 2.05 -12.32 2.68
N LYS A 172 1.20 -12.28 1.64
CA LYS A 172 1.60 -11.82 0.31
C LYS A 172 1.80 -10.30 0.24
N LEU A 173 1.33 -9.56 1.25
CA LEU A 173 1.45 -8.10 1.33
C LEU A 173 2.84 -7.63 1.79
N PHE A 174 3.62 -8.47 2.46
CA PHE A 174 4.80 -8.02 3.22
C PHE A 174 6.09 -8.78 2.89
N ASN A 175 6.22 -9.31 1.66
CA ASN A 175 7.52 -9.79 1.19
C ASN A 175 8.31 -8.61 0.61
N ILE A 176 8.82 -7.75 1.49
CA ILE A 176 9.58 -6.56 1.12
C ILE A 176 11.04 -6.79 1.48
N HIS A 177 11.95 -6.48 0.55
CA HIS A 177 13.39 -6.68 0.74
C HIS A 177 13.90 -5.85 1.94
N GLU A 178 14.86 -6.40 2.69
CA GLU A 178 15.38 -5.77 3.92
C GLU A 178 16.00 -4.39 3.68
N ASP A 179 16.67 -4.19 2.55
CA ASP A 179 17.27 -2.91 2.16
C ASP A 179 16.24 -1.83 1.75
N PHE A 180 14.96 -2.19 1.61
CA PHE A 180 13.94 -1.24 1.18
C PHE A 180 13.48 -0.36 2.34
N TYR A 181 13.59 0.95 2.15
CA TYR A 181 12.93 1.94 3.00
C TYR A 181 11.79 2.61 2.24
N GLY A 182 10.59 2.61 2.81
CA GLY A 182 9.39 3.16 2.19
C GLY A 182 8.54 3.96 3.16
N VAL A 183 8.03 5.11 2.72
CA VAL A 183 6.99 5.87 3.43
C VAL A 183 5.81 6.07 2.49
N PHE A 184 4.66 5.54 2.89
CA PHE A 184 3.43 5.60 2.11
C PHE A 184 2.39 6.37 2.90
N LYS A 185 1.99 7.54 2.38
CA LYS A 185 0.83 8.27 2.86
C LYS A 185 -0.35 8.01 1.94
N LEU A 186 -1.42 7.48 2.49
CA LEU A 186 -2.62 7.10 1.74
C LEU A 186 -3.83 7.80 2.35
N ASN A 187 -4.51 8.60 1.56
CA ASN A 187 -5.74 9.26 1.96
C ASN A 187 -6.89 8.73 1.10
N PHE A 188 -7.98 8.35 1.74
CA PHE A 188 -9.17 7.82 1.09
C PHE A 188 -10.36 8.67 1.51
N LYS A 189 -11.10 9.18 0.53
CA LYS A 189 -12.37 9.87 0.74
C LYS A 189 -13.53 9.07 0.16
N ASN A 190 -14.70 9.17 0.79
CA ASN A 190 -15.93 8.52 0.33
C ASN A 190 -15.79 7.00 0.13
N MET A 191 -15.09 6.34 1.05
CA MET A 191 -14.97 4.90 1.08
C MET A 191 -16.33 4.21 1.24
N VAL A 192 -16.49 3.09 0.55
CA VAL A 192 -17.62 2.17 0.69
C VAL A 192 -17.11 0.86 1.26
N THR A 193 -17.56 0.51 2.46
CA THR A 193 -17.17 -0.69 3.21
C THR A 193 -18.40 -1.51 3.55
N ASN A 194 -18.27 -2.80 3.93
CA ASN A 194 -19.41 -3.69 4.17
C ASN A 194 -20.50 -3.08 5.06
N HIS A 195 -20.09 -2.38 6.12
CA HIS A 195 -20.99 -1.75 7.09
C HIS A 195 -21.06 -0.22 6.99
N ASN A 196 -20.31 0.43 6.08
CA ASN A 196 -20.32 1.88 5.83
C ASN A 196 -20.15 2.76 7.08
N LEU A 197 -19.37 2.28 8.06
CA LEU A 197 -19.21 2.97 9.34
C LEU A 197 -18.24 4.14 9.25
N PHE A 198 -17.19 3.95 8.46
CA PHE A 198 -16.21 4.95 8.16
C PHE A 198 -16.35 5.34 6.69
N SER A 199 -16.34 6.65 6.43
CA SER A 199 -16.39 7.23 5.10
C SER A 199 -15.01 7.62 4.63
N ASP A 200 -14.10 8.01 5.51
CA ASP A 200 -12.77 8.47 5.12
C ASP A 200 -11.68 7.72 5.90
N ALA A 201 -10.49 7.61 5.31
CA ALA A 201 -9.33 7.07 5.99
C ALA A 201 -8.05 7.82 5.62
N ASN A 202 -7.14 7.94 6.58
CA ASN A 202 -5.78 8.43 6.34
C ASN A 202 -4.80 7.44 6.96
N ALA A 203 -3.79 7.02 6.22
CA ALA A 203 -2.80 6.06 6.66
C ALA A 203 -1.39 6.56 6.36
N ILE A 204 -0.49 6.37 7.31
CA ILE A 204 0.95 6.52 7.14
C ILE A 204 1.59 5.18 7.48
N ILE A 205 2.13 4.54 6.45
CA ILE A 205 2.80 3.24 6.53
C ILE A 205 4.28 3.45 6.27
N ILE A 206 5.12 2.93 7.15
CA ILE A 206 6.56 2.94 7.02
C ILE A 206 7.02 1.50 6.84
N VAL A 207 7.87 1.26 5.86
CA VAL A 207 8.53 -0.02 5.64
C VAL A 207 10.03 0.21 5.82
N GLU A 208 10.67 -0.59 6.65
CA GLU A 208 12.10 -0.48 6.92
C GLU A 208 12.65 -1.83 7.38
N GLY A 209 13.75 -2.31 6.79
CA GLY A 209 14.37 -3.55 7.26
C GLY A 209 13.51 -4.80 7.04
N GLY A 210 12.58 -4.76 6.08
CA GLY A 210 11.56 -5.81 5.89
C GLY A 210 10.39 -5.75 6.88
N ASP A 211 10.45 -4.90 7.90
CA ASP A 211 9.35 -4.67 8.84
C ASP A 211 8.36 -3.64 8.29
N VAL A 212 7.07 -3.81 8.62
CA VAL A 212 6.02 -2.86 8.27
C VAL A 212 5.43 -2.24 9.53
N ASN A 213 5.48 -0.91 9.60
CA ASN A 213 4.99 -0.10 10.70
C ASN A 213 3.81 0.78 10.22
N ILE A 214 2.65 0.56 10.81
CA ILE A 214 1.51 1.47 10.70
C ILE A 214 1.75 2.59 11.70
N LYS A 215 2.39 3.67 11.24
CA LYS A 215 2.64 4.85 12.07
C LYS A 215 1.31 5.49 12.47
N GLU A 216 0.38 5.54 11.53
CA GLU A 216 -0.95 6.10 11.73
C GLU A 216 -1.94 5.45 10.77
N LEU A 217 -3.11 5.06 11.27
CA LEU A 217 -4.29 4.72 10.48
C LEU A 217 -5.49 5.33 11.19
N ASN A 218 -6.07 6.35 10.58
CA ASN A 218 -7.27 7.02 11.06
C ASN A 218 -8.43 6.62 10.17
N LEU A 219 -9.51 6.09 10.76
CA LEU A 219 -10.79 5.88 10.10
C LEU A 219 -11.79 6.88 10.65
N ILE A 220 -12.45 7.62 9.77
CA ILE A 220 -13.34 8.75 10.10
C ILE A 220 -14.74 8.44 9.60
N SER A 221 -15.74 8.56 10.47
CA SER A 221 -17.15 8.40 10.09
C SER A 221 -17.75 9.70 9.56
N LYS A 222 -18.90 9.60 8.88
CA LYS A 222 -19.70 10.77 8.48
C LYS A 222 -20.18 11.63 9.66
N PHE A 223 -20.12 11.08 10.87
CA PHE A 223 -20.52 11.75 12.11
C PHE A 223 -19.32 12.25 12.91
N ASN A 224 -18.12 12.28 12.30
CA ASN A 224 -16.85 12.64 12.94
C ASN A 224 -16.43 11.72 14.09
N ASP A 225 -16.91 10.47 14.11
CA ASP A 225 -16.31 9.44 14.95
C ASP A 225 -14.95 9.06 14.36
N LEU A 226 -13.98 8.78 15.22
CA LEU A 226 -12.60 8.56 14.85
C LEU A 226 -12.07 7.27 15.47
N LEU A 227 -11.53 6.38 14.64
CA LEU A 227 -10.73 5.24 15.10
C LEU A 227 -9.29 5.42 14.63
N LYS A 228 -8.37 5.60 15.57
CA LYS A 228 -6.92 5.63 15.33
C LYS A 228 -6.34 4.26 15.62
N ILE A 229 -5.46 3.79 14.75
CA ILE A 229 -4.69 2.56 14.91
C ILE A 229 -3.23 2.88 14.60
N ASN A 230 -2.32 2.41 15.43
CA ASN A 230 -0.90 2.33 15.10
C ASN A 230 -0.36 0.98 15.55
N GLY A 231 0.77 0.57 15.00
CA GLY A 231 1.33 -0.72 15.33
C GLY A 231 2.38 -1.18 14.35
N ARG A 232 2.98 -2.33 14.63
CA ARG A 232 4.01 -2.92 13.77
C ARG A 232 3.72 -4.38 13.52
N PHE A 233 3.99 -4.80 12.29
CA PHE A 233 4.05 -6.20 11.91
C PHE A 233 5.44 -6.72 12.26
N ILE A 234 5.50 -7.89 12.89
CA ILE A 234 6.74 -8.64 13.12
C ILE A 234 6.53 -10.02 12.53
N THR A 235 7.48 -10.47 11.71
CA THR A 235 7.48 -11.83 11.17
C THR A 235 8.62 -12.63 11.79
N GLN A 236 8.29 -13.69 12.53
CA GLN A 236 9.24 -14.64 13.11
C GLN A 236 8.75 -16.06 12.88
N ASN A 237 9.64 -16.99 12.51
CA ASN A 237 9.31 -18.40 12.32
C ASN A 237 8.08 -18.67 11.41
N ARG A 238 7.91 -17.86 10.35
CA ARG A 238 6.75 -17.92 9.42
C ARG A 238 5.39 -17.61 10.08
N GLU A 239 5.40 -16.96 11.25
CA GLU A 239 4.23 -16.34 11.86
C GLU A 239 4.37 -14.82 11.78
N THR A 240 3.32 -14.14 11.34
CA THR A 240 3.25 -12.68 11.30
C THR A 240 2.27 -12.21 12.36
N ILE A 241 2.75 -11.36 13.26
CA ILE A 241 1.98 -10.80 14.37
C ILE A 241 1.92 -9.29 14.20
N PHE A 242 0.73 -8.72 14.26
CA PHE A 242 0.51 -7.29 14.29
C PHE A 242 0.31 -6.84 15.74
N PHE A 243 1.29 -6.14 16.30
CA PHE A 243 1.18 -5.50 17.62
C PHE A 243 0.59 -4.12 17.44
N PHE A 244 -0.56 -3.87 18.07
CA PHE A 244 -1.32 -2.65 17.82
C PHE A 244 -1.68 -1.90 19.09
N ASN A 245 -1.79 -0.59 18.95
CA ASN A 245 -2.57 0.27 19.83
C ASN A 245 -3.71 0.87 19.00
N SER A 246 -4.89 0.95 19.58
CA SER A 246 -6.00 1.69 19.00
C SER A 246 -6.60 2.68 20.00
N GLN A 247 -7.16 3.76 19.46
CA GLN A 247 -7.97 4.72 20.19
C GLN A 247 -9.22 4.98 19.38
N ILE A 248 -10.38 4.85 20.00
CA ILE A 248 -11.66 5.22 19.41
C ILE A 248 -12.21 6.44 20.14
N ASP A 249 -12.72 7.41 19.40
CA ASP A 249 -13.39 8.60 19.90
C ASP A 249 -14.71 8.74 19.13
N LEU A 250 -15.83 8.62 19.85
CA LEU A 250 -17.19 8.61 19.33
C LEU A 250 -17.91 9.86 19.83
N VAL A 251 -18.59 10.55 18.92
CA VAL A 251 -19.44 11.70 19.27
C VAL A 251 -20.69 11.23 19.99
N ASN A 252 -21.29 10.14 19.52
CA ASN A 252 -22.45 9.54 20.14
C ASN A 252 -22.41 8.02 20.01
N ILE A 253 -22.15 7.36 21.13
CA ILE A 253 -22.05 5.90 21.22
C ILE A 253 -23.32 5.16 20.76
N LYS A 254 -24.50 5.69 21.09
CA LYS A 254 -25.78 5.07 20.71
C LYS A 254 -25.97 5.08 19.20
N ASN A 255 -25.61 6.18 18.54
CA ASN A 255 -25.67 6.30 17.08
C ASN A 255 -24.63 5.41 16.41
N PHE A 256 -23.41 5.39 16.94
CA PHE A 256 -22.38 4.47 16.46
C PHE A 256 -22.88 3.02 16.51
N TYR A 257 -23.41 2.56 17.66
CA TYR A 257 -23.93 1.20 17.84
C TYR A 257 -25.12 0.85 16.93
N LYS A 258 -26.01 1.82 16.65
CA LYS A 258 -27.09 1.63 15.66
C LYS A 258 -26.54 1.30 14.27
N ASN A 259 -25.47 1.98 13.86
CA ASN A 259 -24.85 1.80 12.55
C ASN A 259 -24.10 0.46 12.43
N THR A 260 -23.85 -0.23 13.54
CA THR A 260 -23.22 -1.56 13.57
C THR A 260 -24.23 -2.71 13.43
N ASN A 261 -25.50 -2.43 13.13
CA ASN A 261 -26.61 -3.38 13.23
C ASN A 261 -26.69 -4.05 14.61
N GLY A 262 -26.47 -3.27 15.68
CA GLY A 262 -26.59 -3.73 17.05
C GLY A 262 -28.01 -4.22 17.40
N ALA A 263 -28.12 -5.10 18.40
CA ALA A 263 -29.42 -5.56 18.89
C ALA A 263 -30.21 -4.38 19.46
N ARG A 264 -31.50 -4.28 19.12
CA ARG A 264 -32.39 -3.17 19.55
C ARG A 264 -32.42 -3.00 21.07
N GLU A 265 -32.45 -4.11 21.80
CA GLU A 265 -32.45 -4.15 23.26
C GLU A 265 -31.19 -3.50 23.85
N LYS A 266 -30.02 -3.79 23.28
CA LYS A 266 -28.75 -3.16 23.70
C LYS A 266 -28.68 -1.69 23.31
N ILE A 267 -29.20 -1.30 22.14
CA ILE A 267 -29.27 0.11 21.72
C ILE A 267 -30.09 0.93 22.73
N ALA A 268 -31.17 0.37 23.27
CA ALA A 268 -32.04 1.07 24.23
C ALA A 268 -31.27 1.46 25.51
N LEU A 269 -30.38 0.59 25.98
CA LEU A 269 -29.57 0.76 27.19
C LEU A 269 -28.41 1.75 27.02
N LEU A 270 -28.02 2.09 25.79
CA LEU A 270 -26.88 2.99 25.54
C LEU A 270 -27.26 4.47 25.75
N PRO A 271 -26.38 5.26 26.41
CA PRO A 271 -26.58 6.69 26.61
C PRO A 271 -26.38 7.47 25.31
N ASN A 272 -27.02 8.64 25.20
CA ASN A 272 -26.72 9.63 24.16
C ASN A 272 -25.51 10.47 24.59
N ALA A 273 -24.34 9.84 24.68
CA ALA A 273 -23.12 10.49 25.14
C ALA A 273 -21.92 10.13 24.23
N GLY A 274 -20.88 10.95 24.32
CA GLY A 274 -19.59 10.63 23.70
C GLY A 274 -18.90 9.45 24.38
N PHE A 275 -18.03 8.78 23.64
CA PHE A 275 -17.20 7.72 24.17
C PHE A 275 -15.78 7.77 23.62
N SER A 276 -14.80 7.55 24.47
CA SER A 276 -13.40 7.39 24.16
C SER A 276 -12.89 6.12 24.82
N GLY A 277 -12.11 5.36 24.08
CA GLY A 277 -11.49 4.14 24.56
C GLY A 277 -10.15 3.91 23.91
N LYS A 278 -9.20 3.35 24.67
CA LYS A 278 -7.89 2.91 24.18
C LYS A 278 -7.78 1.41 24.36
N MET A 279 -7.19 0.73 23.38
CA MET A 279 -6.95 -0.71 23.42
C MET A 279 -5.54 -1.02 22.95
N LYS A 280 -4.93 -2.06 23.53
CA LYS A 280 -3.66 -2.62 23.08
C LYS A 280 -3.78 -4.12 22.96
N GLY A 281 -3.14 -4.68 21.95
CA GLY A 281 -3.18 -6.11 21.73
C GLY A 281 -2.24 -6.55 20.62
N ASP A 282 -2.34 -7.83 20.31
CA ASP A 282 -1.65 -8.46 19.20
C ASP A 282 -2.63 -9.30 18.39
N LEU A 283 -2.49 -9.24 17.07
CA LEU A 283 -3.25 -10.03 16.11
C LEU A 283 -2.28 -10.98 15.42
N ASN A 284 -2.44 -12.28 15.66
CA ASN A 284 -1.76 -13.30 14.87
C ASN A 284 -2.48 -13.43 13.53
N MET A 285 -1.85 -12.93 12.47
CA MET A 285 -2.43 -12.84 11.13
C MET A 285 -2.74 -14.22 10.54
N LYS A 286 -1.90 -15.21 10.82
CA LYS A 286 -2.04 -16.58 10.32
C LYS A 286 -3.14 -17.35 11.04
N LYS A 287 -3.21 -17.21 12.36
CA LYS A 287 -4.19 -17.90 13.22
C LYS A 287 -5.53 -17.17 13.30
N GLY A 288 -5.63 -15.94 12.80
CA GLY A 288 -6.81 -15.10 12.93
C GLY A 288 -7.17 -14.81 14.39
N ARG A 289 -6.17 -14.78 15.28
CA ARG A 289 -6.36 -14.73 16.73
C ARG A 289 -5.87 -13.40 17.28
N VAL A 290 -6.73 -12.72 18.03
CA VAL A 290 -6.41 -11.53 18.82
C VAL A 290 -6.17 -11.91 20.27
N VAL A 291 -5.16 -11.29 20.85
CA VAL A 291 -4.95 -11.18 22.30
C VAL A 291 -5.13 -9.73 22.69
N VAL A 292 -5.97 -9.48 23.69
CA VAL A 292 -6.24 -8.13 24.19
C VAL A 292 -5.52 -7.95 25.52
N ASN A 293 -4.51 -7.09 25.52
CA ASN A 293 -3.63 -6.88 26.66
C ASN A 293 -4.15 -5.78 27.59
N GLU A 294 -4.78 -4.74 27.03
CA GLU A 294 -5.25 -3.60 27.80
C GLU A 294 -6.44 -2.94 27.10
N ILE A 295 -7.43 -2.54 27.91
CA ILE A 295 -8.53 -1.67 27.52
C ILE A 295 -8.72 -0.60 28.59
N ILE A 296 -8.83 0.66 28.17
CA ILE A 296 -9.05 1.84 29.01
C ILE A 296 -10.21 2.66 28.44
N GLY A 297 -11.26 2.93 29.23
CA GLY A 297 -12.42 3.73 28.79
C GLY A 297 -12.38 5.21 29.23
N ASN A 298 -13.50 5.92 29.00
CA ASN A 298 -13.81 7.34 29.26
C ASN A 298 -13.31 7.97 30.58
N SER A 299 -12.96 7.17 31.59
CA SER A 299 -12.53 7.65 32.92
C SER A 299 -11.15 7.13 33.31
N ASN A 300 -10.33 6.73 32.33
CA ASN A 300 -9.07 6.01 32.55
C ASN A 300 -9.21 4.70 33.34
N LYS A 301 -10.44 4.18 33.43
CA LYS A 301 -10.73 2.91 34.12
C LYS A 301 -10.28 1.76 33.25
N LYS A 302 -9.36 0.95 33.78
CA LYS A 302 -8.88 -0.26 33.13
C LYS A 302 -9.88 -1.41 33.30
N PHE A 303 -10.02 -2.21 32.25
CA PHE A 303 -10.79 -3.45 32.32
C PHE A 303 -10.04 -4.48 33.17
N ASN A 304 -10.78 -5.23 33.99
CA ASN A 304 -10.19 -6.34 34.74
C ASN A 304 -9.97 -7.56 33.83
N LYS A 305 -9.22 -8.56 34.31
CA LYS A 305 -8.87 -9.75 33.53
C LYS A 305 -10.08 -10.51 32.98
N ASN A 306 -11.15 -10.64 33.77
CA ASN A 306 -12.37 -11.35 33.33
C ASN A 306 -13.05 -10.61 32.18
N ASN A 307 -13.16 -9.28 32.26
CA ASN A 307 -13.71 -8.46 31.20
C ASN A 307 -12.83 -8.57 29.94
N LEU A 308 -11.50 -8.47 30.07
CA LEU A 308 -10.57 -8.63 28.95
C LEU A 308 -10.71 -10.00 28.27
N ASN A 309 -10.90 -11.08 29.04
CA ASN A 309 -11.11 -12.42 28.48
C ASN A 309 -12.41 -12.53 27.68
N ILE A 310 -13.53 -12.02 28.22
CA ILE A 310 -14.82 -12.01 27.53
C ILE A 310 -14.71 -11.25 26.20
N VAL A 311 -14.07 -10.08 26.25
CA VAL A 311 -13.80 -9.27 25.07
C VAL A 311 -12.99 -10.06 24.04
N GLN A 312 -11.88 -10.67 24.46
CA GLN A 312 -11.00 -11.43 23.58
C GLN A 312 -11.72 -12.63 22.94
N GLU A 313 -12.58 -13.33 23.69
CA GLU A 313 -13.38 -14.44 23.16
C GLU A 313 -14.34 -13.94 22.07
N GLU A 314 -15.05 -12.84 22.30
CA GLU A 314 -15.92 -12.21 21.30
C GLU A 314 -15.16 -11.77 20.04
N PHE A 315 -13.98 -11.15 20.20
CA PHE A 315 -13.08 -10.84 19.08
C PHE A 315 -12.78 -12.10 18.27
N ASN A 316 -12.27 -13.13 18.92
CA ASN A 316 -11.82 -14.35 18.25
C ASN A 316 -12.98 -15.11 17.60
N LEU A 317 -14.17 -15.12 18.21
CA LEU A 317 -15.37 -15.70 17.59
C LEU A 317 -15.75 -14.98 16.30
N ARG A 318 -15.68 -13.65 16.28
CA ARG A 318 -16.01 -12.84 15.10
C ARG A 318 -14.96 -12.94 14.00
N LEU A 319 -13.68 -13.00 14.39
CA LEU A 319 -12.55 -13.23 13.48
C LEU A 319 -12.52 -14.64 12.91
N ASN A 320 -12.90 -15.66 13.68
CA ASN A 320 -12.91 -17.04 13.18
C ASN A 320 -14.14 -17.35 12.31
N LYS A 321 -15.26 -16.66 12.51
CA LYS A 321 -16.43 -16.79 11.62
C LYS A 321 -16.23 -16.12 10.27
N ASP A 322 -15.41 -15.07 10.22
CA ASP A 322 -14.90 -14.44 9.00
C ASP A 322 -13.68 -13.59 9.42
N ILE A 323 -12.46 -13.94 8.97
CA ILE A 323 -11.18 -13.24 9.30
C ILE A 323 -11.23 -11.73 8.98
N LEU A 324 -12.29 -11.26 8.33
CA LEU A 324 -12.44 -9.95 7.72
C LEU A 324 -13.43 -9.03 8.43
N ASN A 325 -14.04 -9.48 9.52
CA ASN A 325 -14.82 -8.60 10.39
C ASN A 325 -13.94 -7.80 11.36
N VAL A 326 -12.61 -7.72 11.17
CA VAL A 326 -11.70 -6.91 12.03
C VAL A 326 -12.09 -5.42 12.09
N LEU A 327 -12.86 -4.93 11.11
CA LEU A 327 -13.42 -3.58 11.08
C LEU A 327 -14.92 -3.52 11.44
N ASP A 328 -15.47 -4.60 12.01
CA ASP A 328 -16.84 -4.65 12.51
C ASP A 328 -16.92 -4.02 13.91
N PRO A 329 -17.53 -2.85 14.08
CA PRO A 329 -17.63 -2.14 15.35
C PRO A 329 -18.55 -2.79 16.38
N ARG A 330 -19.22 -3.91 16.06
CA ARG A 330 -19.70 -4.81 17.11
C ARG A 330 -18.53 -5.32 17.97
N ILE A 331 -17.31 -5.31 17.44
CA ILE A 331 -16.05 -5.51 18.13
C ILE A 331 -15.66 -4.31 19.02
N TYR A 332 -16.38 -3.20 19.05
CA TYR A 332 -16.19 -2.19 20.11
C TYR A 332 -17.42 -2.10 21.02
N SER A 333 -18.46 -2.88 20.72
CA SER A 333 -19.71 -2.87 21.50
C SER A 333 -19.66 -3.61 22.82
N PHE A 334 -18.67 -4.50 23.02
CA PHE A 334 -18.44 -5.17 24.30
C PHE A 334 -17.72 -4.28 25.33
N LEU A 335 -17.25 -3.09 24.92
CA LEU A 335 -16.64 -2.11 25.83
C LEU A 335 -17.67 -1.48 26.79
N PHE A 336 -18.92 -1.97 26.76
CA PHE A 336 -20.09 -1.47 27.46
C PHE A 336 -20.86 -2.61 28.11
#